data_AF-A0A3C0GJK5-F1
#
_entry.id   AF-A0A3C0GJK5-F1
#
_cell.length_a   1.000
_cell.length_b   1.000
_cell.length_c   1.000
_cell.angle_alpha   90.00
_cell.angle_beta   90.00
_cell.angle_gamma   90.00
#
_symmetry.space_group_name_H-M   'P 1'
#
loop_
_entity.id
_entity.type
_entity.pdbx_description
1 polymer ?
#
loop_
_entity_poly.entity_id
_entity_poly.type
_entity_poly.pdbx_seq_one_letter_code
_entity_poly.pdbx_strand_id
1 'polypeptide(L)'
;MSGKPDTARSYRTAILDDNAIVSINLKWLGQICVLIACLVYGYWQVESRIKALENKVATADEQIENLLSKHIVEERIEREELAEKVKFYEKELNLNPFSWKKKKQK
;
A
#
# COMPACT_ATOMS: atom_id res chain seq x y z
N MET A 1 -36.99 -37.21 43.76
CA MET A 1 -36.51 -37.61 42.43
C MET A 1 -35.16 -36.96 42.19
N SER A 2 -34.07 -37.72 42.32
CA SER A 2 -32.71 -37.27 41.99
C SER A 2 -32.43 -37.65 40.54
N GLY A 3 -32.34 -36.66 39.64
CA GLY A 3 -32.02 -36.86 38.23
C GLY A 3 -31.09 -35.72 37.80
N LYS A 4 -29.85 -36.07 37.45
CA LYS A 4 -28.71 -35.17 37.17
C LYS A 4 -29.09 -33.99 36.25
N PRO A 5 -28.44 -32.81 36.42
CA PRO A 5 -28.71 -31.65 35.58
C PRO A 5 -28.42 -31.97 34.12
N ASP A 6 -29.34 -31.57 33.24
CA ASP A 6 -29.22 -31.74 31.79
C ASP A 6 -28.10 -30.83 31.28
N THR A 7 -26.87 -31.33 31.37
CA THR A 7 -25.69 -30.62 30.92
C THR A 7 -25.70 -30.71 29.40
N ALA A 8 -25.70 -29.55 28.73
CA ALA A 8 -25.70 -29.45 27.27
C ALA A 8 -24.49 -30.19 26.67
N ARG A 9 -24.63 -31.51 26.45
CA ARG A 9 -23.62 -32.33 25.77
C ARG A 9 -23.78 -32.07 24.27
N SER A 10 -22.86 -31.29 23.72
CA SER A 10 -22.72 -31.07 22.27
C SER A 10 -22.23 -32.31 21.51
N TYR A 11 -21.86 -33.37 22.25
CA TYR A 11 -21.33 -34.61 21.70
C TYR A 11 -21.76 -35.81 22.55
N ARG A 12 -22.35 -36.83 21.91
CA ARG A 12 -22.64 -38.13 22.50
C ARG A 12 -22.02 -39.21 21.60
N THR A 13 -21.03 -39.92 22.14
CA THR A 13 -20.47 -41.12 21.53
C THR A 13 -21.19 -42.34 22.06
N ALA A 14 -21.80 -43.09 21.16
CA ALA A 14 -22.17 -44.48 21.43
C ALA A 14 -21.33 -45.33 20.48
N ILE A 15 -20.62 -46.30 21.06
CA ILE A 15 -19.90 -47.31 20.29
C ILE A 15 -20.91 -48.42 20.01
N LEU A 16 -21.13 -48.75 18.74
CA LEU A 16 -21.98 -49.85 18.32
C LEU A 16 -21.11 -50.79 17.47
N ASP A 17 -20.72 -51.90 18.10
CA ASP A 17 -19.82 -52.94 17.60
C ASP A 17 -18.47 -52.41 17.07
N ASP A 18 -18.34 -52.15 15.76
CA ASP A 18 -17.13 -51.62 15.09
C ASP A 18 -17.34 -50.24 14.43
N ASN A 19 -18.53 -49.64 14.58
CA ASN A 19 -18.88 -48.36 13.94
C ASN A 19 -19.04 -47.24 14.98
N ALA A 20 -18.42 -46.10 14.70
CA ALA A 20 -18.58 -44.89 15.50
C ALA A 20 -19.85 -44.13 15.09
N ILE A 21 -20.86 -44.11 15.96
CA ILE A 21 -22.04 -43.26 15.77
C ILE A 21 -21.76 -41.91 16.44
N VAL A 22 -21.38 -40.95 15.60
CA VAL A 22 -21.15 -39.57 16.01
C VAL A 22 -22.48 -38.80 15.93
N SER A 23 -23.12 -38.60 17.08
CA SER A 23 -24.31 -37.76 17.18
C SER A 23 -23.90 -36.30 17.43
N ILE A 24 -23.86 -35.50 16.36
CA ILE A 24 -23.57 -34.06 16.43
C ILE A 24 -24.88 -33.29 16.43
N ASN A 25 -24.96 -32.26 17.28
CA ASN A 25 -26.08 -31.34 17.26
C ASN A 25 -26.01 -30.46 16.00
N LEU A 26 -27.06 -30.50 15.17
CA LEU A 26 -27.15 -29.74 13.92
C LEU A 26 -26.92 -28.23 14.11
N LYS A 27 -27.30 -27.67 15.26
CA LYS A 27 -27.04 -26.26 15.62
C LYS A 27 -25.54 -25.97 15.67
N TRP A 28 -24.76 -26.87 16.28
CA TRP A 28 -23.30 -26.73 16.38
C TRP A 28 -22.61 -26.93 15.03
N LEU A 29 -23.12 -27.84 14.20
CA LEU A 29 -22.62 -28.03 12.84
C LEU A 29 -22.81 -26.76 11.99
N GLY A 30 -24.00 -26.14 12.06
CA GLY A 30 -24.25 -24.86 11.40
C GLY A 30 -23.34 -23.74 11.90
N GLN A 31 -23.09 -23.65 13.20
CA GLN A 31 -22.17 -22.66 13.77
C GLN A 31 -20.73 -22.85 13.28
N ILE A 32 -20.25 -24.09 13.19
CA ILE A 32 -18.92 -24.40 12.64
C ILE A 32 -18.85 -24.03 11.16
N CYS A 33 -19.87 -24.33 10.36
CA CYS A 33 -19.92 -23.93 8.96
C CYS A 33 -19.86 -22.41 8.78
N VAL A 34 -20.61 -21.65 9.59
CA VAL A 34 -20.57 -20.18 9.55
C VAL A 34 -19.19 -19.67 9.95
N LEU A 35 -18.58 -20.24 11.00
CA LEU A 35 -17.24 -19.87 11.43
C LEU A 35 -16.21 -20.09 10.33
N ILE A 36 -16.24 -21.26 9.67
CA ILE A 36 -15.34 -21.58 8.55
C ILE A 36 -15.59 -20.61 7.38
N ALA A 37 -16.83 -20.34 7.03
CA ALA A 37 -17.17 -19.39 5.96
C ALA A 37 -16.64 -17.98 6.25
N CYS A 38 -16.78 -17.50 7.49
CA CYS A 38 -16.21 -16.22 7.91
C CYS A 38 -14.68 -16.19 7.83
N LEU A 39 -14.00 -17.27 8.23
CA LEU A 39 -12.54 -17.37 8.14
C LEU A 39 -12.05 -17.36 6.68
N VAL A 40 -12.68 -18.17 5.83
CA VAL A 40 -12.34 -18.23 4.39
C VAL A 40 -12.59 -16.88 3.73
N TYR A 41 -13.73 -16.25 4.00
CA TYR A 41 -14.06 -14.93 3.49
C TYR A 41 -13.08 -13.86 3.99
N GLY A 42 -12.74 -13.87 5.28
CA GLY A 42 -11.78 -12.96 5.87
C GLY A 42 -10.39 -13.07 5.23
N TYR A 43 -9.91 -14.31 5.05
CA TYR A 43 -8.65 -14.57 4.35
C TYR A 43 -8.69 -14.05 2.90
N TRP A 44 -9.72 -14.40 2.15
CA TRP A 44 -9.89 -13.98 0.76
C TRP A 44 -9.94 -12.46 0.60
N GLN A 45 -10.64 -11.77 1.51
CA GLN A 45 -10.73 -10.31 1.51
C GLN A 45 -9.38 -9.65 1.80
N VAL A 46 -8.61 -10.19 2.75
CA VAL A 46 -7.27 -9.66 3.07
C VAL A 46 -6.32 -9.89 1.90
N GLU A 47 -6.28 -11.09 1.32
CA GLU A 47 -5.43 -11.41 0.17
C GLU A 47 -5.75 -10.49 -1.02
N SER A 48 -7.02 -10.28 -1.33
CA SER A 48 -7.46 -9.41 -2.42
C SER A 48 -7.05 -7.95 -2.20
N ARG A 49 -7.14 -7.46 -0.95
CA ARG A 49 -6.73 -6.09 -0.60
C ARG A 49 -5.21 -5.90 -0.67
N ILE A 50 -4.43 -6.91 -0.27
CA ILE A 50 -2.97 -6.86 -0.36
C ILE A 50 -2.56 -6.80 -1.83
N LYS A 51 -3.08 -7.69 -2.69
CA LYS A 51 -2.81 -7.67 -4.14
C LYS A 51 -3.19 -6.32 -4.78
N ALA A 52 -4.34 -5.76 -4.40
CA ALA A 52 -4.74 -4.45 -4.88
C ALA A 52 -3.80 -3.33 -4.41
N LEU A 53 -3.25 -3.43 -3.20
CA LEU A 53 -2.30 -2.49 -2.66
C LEU A 53 -0.95 -2.58 -3.37
N GLU A 54 -0.44 -3.79 -3.58
CA GLU A 54 0.80 -4.04 -4.34
C GLU A 54 0.74 -3.42 -5.74
N ASN A 55 -0.36 -3.65 -6.46
CA ASN A 55 -0.58 -3.06 -7.78
C ASN A 55 -0.61 -1.53 -7.72
N LYS A 56 -1.30 -0.94 -6.74
CA LYS A 56 -1.37 0.52 -6.58
C LYS A 56 0.00 1.12 -6.28
N VAL A 57 0.78 0.47 -5.42
CA VAL A 57 2.15 0.92 -5.11
C VAL A 57 3.01 0.87 -6.37
N ALA A 58 2.98 -0.23 -7.13
CA ALA A 58 3.72 -0.33 -8.38
C ALA A 58 3.34 0.78 -9.38
N THR A 59 2.04 1.05 -9.55
CA THR A 59 1.58 2.14 -10.43
C THR A 59 1.97 3.53 -9.93
N ALA A 60 2.01 3.74 -8.61
CA ALA A 60 2.42 5.00 -8.02
C ALA A 60 3.92 5.23 -8.22
N ASP A 61 4.72 4.17 -8.09
CA ASP A 61 6.17 4.23 -8.29
C ASP A 61 6.50 4.61 -9.75
N GLU A 62 5.84 3.97 -10.72
CA GLU A 62 5.98 4.31 -12.15
C GLU A 62 5.57 5.77 -12.44
N GLN A 63 4.50 6.26 -11.82
CA GLN A 63 4.07 7.65 -11.96
C GLN A 63 5.08 8.63 -11.36
N ILE A 64 5.64 8.31 -10.19
CA ILE A 64 6.66 9.12 -9.53
C ILE A 64 7.92 9.19 -10.38
N GLU A 65 8.38 8.06 -10.94
CA GLU A 65 9.53 8.02 -11.83
C GLU A 65 9.31 8.87 -13.09
N ASN A 66 8.11 8.79 -13.68
CA ASN A 66 7.75 9.60 -14.85
C ASN A 66 7.73 11.10 -14.52
N LEU A 67 7.17 11.49 -13.37
CA LEU A 67 7.15 12.89 -12.95
C LEU A 67 8.55 13.41 -12.62
N LEU A 68 9.39 12.62 -11.94
CA LEU A 68 10.77 12.99 -11.63
C LEU A 68 11.61 13.14 -12.90
N SER A 69 11.48 12.21 -13.86
CA SER A 69 12.21 12.29 -15.12
C SER A 69 11.83 13.53 -15.93
N LYS A 70 10.54 13.88 -15.99
CA LYS A 70 10.09 15.15 -16.59
C LYS A 70 10.69 16.36 -15.89
N HIS A 71 10.62 16.40 -14.57
CA HIS A 71 11.12 17.53 -13.79
C HIS A 71 12.63 17.73 -13.93
N ILE A 72 13.41 16.64 -13.98
CA ILE A 72 14.86 16.69 -14.21
C ILE A 72 15.17 17.29 -15.58
N VAL A 73 14.39 16.97 -16.61
CA VAL A 73 14.57 17.52 -17.95
C VAL A 73 14.20 19.00 -17.99
N GLU A 74 13.05 19.37 -17.41
CA GLU A 74 12.59 20.75 -17.33
C GLU A 74 13.58 21.65 -16.57
N GLU A 75 14.04 21.25 -15.37
CA GLU A 75 15.02 22.03 -14.61
C GLU A 75 16.34 22.21 -15.37
N ARG A 76 16.79 21.22 -16.14
CA ARG A 76 18.02 21.34 -16.94
C ARG A 76 17.86 22.40 -18.02
N ILE A 77 16.74 22.39 -18.74
CA ILE A 77 16.44 23.36 -19.78
C ILE A 77 16.36 24.77 -19.17
N GLU A 78 15.62 24.94 -18.07
CA GLU A 78 15.49 26.24 -17.41
C GLU A 78 16.84 26.78 -16.93
N ARG A 79 17.72 25.93 -16.38
CA ARG A 79 19.08 26.33 -15.96
C ARG A 79 19.95 26.71 -17.15
N GLU A 80 19.83 26.03 -18.28
CA GLU A 80 20.56 26.36 -19.51
C GLU A 80 20.08 27.70 -20.08
N GLU A 81 18.77 27.93 -20.15
CA GLU A 81 18.20 29.21 -20.58
C GLU A 81 18.59 30.36 -19.65
N LEU A 82 18.56 30.15 -18.33
CA LEU A 82 19.01 31.14 -17.35
C LEU A 82 20.50 31.43 -17.51
N ALA A 83 21.33 30.40 -17.72
CA ALA A 83 22.76 30.58 -17.94
C ALA A 83 23.04 31.36 -19.24
N GLU A 84 22.27 31.13 -20.30
CA GLU A 84 22.38 31.88 -21.55
C GLU A 84 21.95 33.34 -21.38
N LYS A 85 20.82 33.60 -20.70
CA LYS A 85 20.37 34.95 -20.35
C LYS A 85 21.41 35.68 -19.51
N VAL A 86 22.00 35.03 -18.50
CA VAL A 86 23.06 35.61 -17.66
C VAL A 86 24.28 35.96 -18.52
N LYS A 87 24.76 35.06 -19.37
CA LYS A 87 25.89 35.32 -20.28
C LYS A 87 25.60 36.48 -21.23
N PHE A 88 24.39 36.57 -21.76
CA PHE A 88 23.95 37.67 -22.61
C PHE A 88 24.01 39.01 -21.87
N TYR A 89 23.41 39.10 -20.69
CA TYR A 89 23.44 40.33 -19.89
C TYR A 89 24.84 40.71 -19.42
N GLU A 90 25.68 39.75 -19.05
CA GLU A 90 27.10 40.00 -18.73
C GLU A 90 27.85 40.61 -19.93
N LYS A 91 27.57 40.12 -21.14
CA LYS A 91 28.23 40.58 -22.37
C LYS A 91 27.74 41.96 -22.83
N GLU A 92 26.43 42.23 -22.79
CA GLU A 92 25.88 43.51 -23.25
C GLU A 92 26.02 44.64 -22.23
N LEU A 93 25.75 44.38 -20.95
CA LEU A 93 25.73 45.43 -19.93
C LEU A 93 27.07 45.61 -19.20
N ASN A 94 28.06 44.73 -19.45
CA ASN A 94 29.34 44.68 -18.73
C ASN A 94 29.12 44.85 -17.20
N LEU A 95 28.16 44.05 -16.69
CA LEU A 95 27.65 44.03 -15.32
C LEU A 95 28.67 43.55 -14.28
N ASN A 96 29.96 43.66 -14.57
CA ASN A 96 30.99 43.35 -13.61
C ASN A 96 31.09 44.49 -12.58
N PRO A 97 30.66 44.30 -11.32
CA PRO A 97 30.70 45.36 -10.31
C PRO A 97 32.15 45.80 -10.01
N PHE A 98 33.15 44.96 -10.27
CA PHE A 98 34.57 45.29 -10.11
C PHE A 98 35.12 46.19 -11.23
N SER A 99 34.52 46.20 -12.42
CA SER A 99 34.96 47.06 -13.53
C SER A 99 34.47 48.50 -13.35
N TRP A 100 33.29 48.71 -12.75
CA TRP A 100 32.73 50.02 -12.46
C TRP A 100 33.54 50.80 -11.42
N LYS A 101 34.12 50.12 -10.43
CA LYS A 101 35.00 50.75 -9.44
C LYS A 101 36.28 51.32 -10.09
N LYS A 102 36.81 50.66 -11.14
CA LYS A 102 37.99 51.15 -11.90
C LYS A 102 37.69 52.38 -12.77
N LYS A 103 36.46 52.50 -13.30
CA LYS A 103 36.03 53.71 -14.06
C LYS A 103 35.88 54.95 -13.19
N LYS A 104 35.59 54.79 -11.90
CA LYS A 104 35.37 55.91 -10.95
C LYS A 104 36.64 56.52 -10.37
N GLN A 105 37.80 55.87 -10.55
CA GLN A 105 39.11 56.34 -10.09
C GLN A 105 39.98 56.96 -11.21
N LYS A 106 39.47 57.02 -12.44
CA LYS A 106 40.03 57.85 -13.52
C LYS A 106 39.30 59.18 -13.55
#